data_AF-A0A349DFC3-F1
#
_entry.id   AF-A0A349DFC3-F1
#
_cell.length_a   1.000
_cell.length_b   1.000
_cell.length_c   1.000
_cell.angle_alpha   90.00
_cell.angle_beta   90.00
_cell.angle_gamma   90.00
#
_symmetry.space_group_name_H-M   'P 1'
#
loop_
_entity.id
_entity.type
_entity.pdbx_description
1 polymer ?
#
loop_
_entity_poly.entity_id
_entity_poly.type
_entity_poly.pdbx_seq_one_letter_code
_entity_poly.pdbx_strand_id
1 'polypeptide(L)'
;MTLLKKMYQSTDFNIRKSTLAETWTSKTSDMTDEAFKESMLHVIDNIKLYHPRYLILDFKRSNYTVSITSQAWLIQNLGPRLETLEIEKIAVIRPHRFLPKVSTEQWVDDLIYHPDLQIETLCFDTQSVAQVWLYHDIIKE
;
A
#
# COMPACT_ATOMS: atom_id res chain seq x y z
N MET A 1 10.74 12.64 4.07
CA MET A 1 11.91 13.02 3.25
C MET A 1 11.82 12.09 2.08
N THR A 2 11.59 12.61 0.87
CA THR A 2 11.38 11.75 -0.30
C THR A 2 12.69 11.04 -0.62
N LEU A 3 12.69 9.72 -0.53
CA LEU A 3 13.87 8.87 -0.62
C LEU A 3 14.15 8.42 -2.04
N LEU A 4 13.09 8.19 -2.83
CA LEU A 4 13.20 7.75 -4.21
C LEU A 4 11.96 8.19 -5.00
N LYS A 5 12.16 8.63 -6.25
CA LYS A 5 11.09 8.94 -7.19
C LYS A 5 11.30 8.17 -8.48
N LYS A 6 10.40 7.24 -8.78
CA LYS A 6 10.31 6.54 -10.07
C LYS A 6 9.23 7.19 -10.94
N MET A 7 9.07 6.68 -12.17
CA MET A 7 8.09 7.19 -13.13
C MET A 7 6.66 7.19 -12.56
N TYR A 8 6.29 6.12 -11.84
CA TYR A 8 4.93 5.92 -11.36
C TYR A 8 4.74 6.08 -9.85
N GLN A 9 5.81 5.94 -9.05
CA GLN A 9 5.71 5.95 -7.60
C GLN A 9 6.86 6.69 -6.93
N SER A 10 6.63 7.17 -5.71
CA SER A 10 7.66 7.73 -4.83
C SER A 10 7.57 7.15 -3.43
N THR A 11 8.73 7.05 -2.78
CA THR A 11 8.88 6.47 -1.45
C THR A 11 9.30 7.54 -0.44
N ASP A 12 8.63 7.58 0.71
CA ASP A 12 8.94 8.44 1.85
C ASP A 12 8.98 7.60 3.12
N PHE A 13 10.08 7.64 3.87
CA PHE A 13 10.16 6.99 5.18
C PHE A 13 10.21 8.04 6.30
N ASN A 14 9.38 7.85 7.31
CA ASN A 14 9.38 8.62 8.54
C ASN A 14 9.91 7.77 9.69
N ILE A 15 11.19 7.93 10.00
CA ILE A 15 11.87 7.17 11.06
C ILE A 15 11.23 7.39 12.44
N ARG A 16 10.77 8.61 12.76
CA ARG A 16 10.19 8.91 14.09
C ARG A 16 8.88 8.17 14.33
N LYS A 17 8.13 7.90 13.26
CA LYS A 17 6.85 7.19 13.32
C LYS A 17 6.95 5.76 12.82
N SER A 18 8.16 5.29 12.49
CA SER A 18 8.41 4.00 11.81
C SER A 18 7.41 3.73 10.69
N THR A 19 7.20 4.70 9.81
CA THR A 19 6.19 4.63 8.75
C THR A 19 6.82 4.76 7.38
N LEU A 20 6.59 3.77 6.51
CA LEU A 20 6.90 3.84 5.09
C LEU A 20 5.66 4.26 4.32
N ALA A 21 5.79 5.23 3.43
CA ALA A 21 4.73 5.67 2.55
C ALA A 21 5.17 5.51 1.09
N GLU A 22 4.36 4.79 0.32
CA GLU A 22 4.52 4.59 -1.12
C GLU A 22 3.37 5.31 -1.83
N THR A 23 3.70 6.26 -2.70
CA THR A 23 2.69 7.12 -3.34
C THR A 23 2.71 6.92 -4.84
N TRP A 24 1.59 6.47 -5.41
CA TRP A 24 1.39 6.35 -6.85
C TRP A 24 0.93 7.68 -7.44
N THR A 25 1.54 8.05 -8.56
CA THR A 25 1.31 9.35 -9.22
C THR A 25 0.17 9.27 -10.23
N SER A 26 -0.24 10.43 -10.77
CA SER A 26 -1.23 10.51 -11.84
C SER A 26 -0.77 9.94 -13.17
N LYS A 27 0.52 9.61 -13.31
CA LYS A 27 1.07 9.01 -14.52
C LYS A 27 0.71 7.53 -14.67
N THR A 28 0.02 6.90 -13.72
CA THR A 28 -0.32 5.46 -13.81
C THR A 28 -1.43 5.13 -14.81
N SER A 29 -1.86 6.07 -15.65
CA SER A 29 -2.90 5.83 -16.66
C SER A 29 -2.49 4.85 -17.77
N ASP A 30 -1.19 4.78 -18.07
CA ASP A 30 -0.57 3.87 -19.03
C ASP A 30 0.23 2.76 -18.34
N MET A 31 0.07 2.60 -17.02
CA MET A 31 0.69 1.52 -16.26
C MET A 31 0.10 0.17 -16.71
N THR A 32 0.99 -0.77 -17.03
CA THR A 32 0.61 -2.16 -17.31
C THR A 32 0.56 -2.98 -16.02
N ASP A 33 -0.04 -4.17 -16.10
CA ASP A 33 -0.05 -5.15 -15.01
C ASP A 33 1.38 -5.50 -14.54
N GLU A 34 2.32 -5.66 -15.46
CA GLU A 34 3.73 -5.95 -15.15
C GLU A 34 4.37 -4.78 -14.40
N ALA A 35 4.18 -3.56 -14.88
CA ALA A 35 4.69 -2.36 -14.23
C ALA A 35 4.08 -2.19 -12.82
N PHE A 36 2.80 -2.53 -12.65
CA PHE A 36 2.16 -2.52 -11.33
C PHE A 36 2.77 -3.57 -10.40
N LYS A 37 2.93 -4.82 -10.85
CA LYS A 37 3.54 -5.91 -10.07
C LYS A 37 4.97 -5.56 -9.66
N GLU A 38 5.78 -5.03 -10.58
CA GLU A 38 7.13 -4.53 -10.27
C GLU A 38 7.11 -3.38 -9.25
N SER A 39 6.14 -2.47 -9.38
CA SER A 39 5.96 -1.37 -8.43
C SER A 39 5.69 -1.88 -7.01
N MET A 40 4.88 -2.93 -6.88
CA MET A 40 4.57 -3.56 -5.61
C MET A 40 5.70 -4.45 -5.06
N LEU A 41 6.47 -5.12 -5.92
CA LEU A 41 7.70 -5.80 -5.47
C LEU A 41 8.68 -4.81 -4.85
N HIS A 42 8.78 -3.61 -5.42
CA HIS A 42 9.62 -2.56 -4.86
C HIS A 42 9.15 -2.10 -3.47
N VAL A 43 7.84 -2.14 -3.20
CA VAL A 43 7.31 -1.89 -1.84
C VAL A 43 7.90 -2.92 -0.87
N ILE A 44 7.93 -4.20 -1.23
CA ILE A 44 8.54 -5.25 -0.40
C ILE A 44 10.03 -4.99 -0.16
N ASP A 45 10.76 -4.58 -1.20
CA ASP A 45 12.18 -4.25 -1.05
C ASP A 45 12.39 -3.09 -0.08
N ASN A 46 11.54 -2.06 -0.14
CA ASN A 46 11.60 -0.91 0.76
C ASN A 46 11.21 -1.30 2.19
N ILE A 47 10.22 -2.18 2.38
CA ILE A 47 9.88 -2.71 3.70
C ILE A 47 11.08 -3.45 4.31
N LYS A 48 11.74 -4.31 3.53
CA LYS A 48 12.93 -5.03 3.98
C LYS A 48 14.10 -4.11 4.29
N LEU A 49 14.23 -2.99 3.58
CA LEU A 49 15.31 -2.05 3.78
C LEU A 49 15.11 -1.16 5.01
N TYR A 50 13.88 -0.67 5.22
CA TYR A 50 13.59 0.33 6.25
C TYR A 50 12.95 -0.26 7.52
N HIS A 51 12.53 -1.53 7.49
CA HIS A 51 11.85 -2.21 8.59
C HIS A 51 10.74 -1.36 9.25
N PRO A 52 9.78 -0.84 8.47
CA PRO A 52 8.72 0.00 9.00
C PRO A 52 7.76 -0.82 9.85
N ARG A 53 7.28 -0.23 10.95
CA ARG A 53 6.16 -0.76 11.73
C ARG A 53 4.82 -0.55 11.01
N TYR A 54 4.70 0.54 10.24
CA TYR A 54 3.48 0.93 9.54
C TYR A 54 3.73 1.20 8.05
N LEU A 55 2.76 0.83 7.22
CA LEU A 55 2.79 1.07 5.78
C LEU A 55 1.60 1.95 5.35
N ILE A 56 1.88 2.93 4.50
CA ILE A 56 0.87 3.69 3.77
C ILE A 56 1.04 3.42 2.28
N LEU A 57 0.00 2.89 1.65
CA LEU A 57 -0.10 2.76 0.20
C LEU A 57 -1.03 3.85 -0.34
N ASP A 58 -0.45 4.96 -0.80
CA ASP A 58 -1.20 6.11 -1.28
C ASP A 58 -1.47 6.03 -2.78
N PHE A 59 -2.68 5.59 -3.14
CA PHE A 59 -3.17 5.57 -4.52
C PHE A 59 -4.05 6.77 -4.87
N LYS A 60 -4.11 7.82 -4.03
CA LYS A 60 -5.02 8.96 -4.18
C LYS A 60 -5.03 9.56 -5.58
N ARG A 61 -3.84 9.66 -6.18
CA ARG A 61 -3.63 10.22 -7.53
C ARG A 61 -3.54 9.16 -8.62
N SER A 62 -3.55 7.87 -8.28
CA SER A 62 -3.44 6.79 -9.25
C SER A 62 -4.65 6.75 -10.19
N ASN A 63 -4.38 6.47 -11.46
CA ASN A 63 -5.37 6.20 -12.49
C ASN A 63 -5.36 4.74 -12.96
N TYR A 64 -4.48 3.89 -12.41
CA TYR A 64 -4.41 2.48 -12.73
C TYR A 64 -5.59 1.72 -12.12
N THR A 65 -6.25 0.88 -12.93
CA THR A 65 -7.30 -0.03 -12.47
C THR A 65 -6.67 -1.41 -12.29
N VAL A 66 -6.74 -1.95 -11.08
CA VAL A 66 -6.14 -3.25 -10.79
C VAL A 66 -6.92 -4.33 -11.51
N SER A 67 -6.28 -5.07 -12.40
CA SER A 67 -6.89 -6.19 -13.10
C SER A 67 -7.10 -7.38 -12.15
N ILE A 68 -8.05 -8.27 -12.48
CA ILE A 68 -8.29 -9.52 -11.73
C ILE A 68 -7.00 -10.37 -11.66
N THR A 69 -6.23 -10.41 -12.75
CA THR A 69 -4.96 -11.14 -12.80
C THR A 69 -3.92 -10.53 -11.87
N SER A 70 -3.84 -9.20 -11.79
CA SER A 70 -2.95 -8.51 -10.85
C SER A 70 -3.39 -8.72 -9.40
N GLN A 71 -4.68 -8.68 -9.12
CA GLN A 71 -5.25 -8.95 -7.80
C GLN A 71 -4.90 -10.38 -7.32
N ALA A 72 -5.15 -11.40 -8.15
CA ALA A 72 -4.78 -12.77 -7.82
C ALA A 72 -3.28 -12.91 -7.54
N TRP A 73 -2.45 -12.19 -8.32
CA TRP A 73 -1.00 -12.17 -8.11
C TRP A 73 -0.61 -11.53 -6.77
N LEU A 74 -1.24 -10.42 -6.36
CA LEU A 74 -0.98 -9.76 -5.07
C LEU A 74 -1.20 -10.73 -3.91
N ILE A 75 -2.35 -11.41 -3.90
CA ILE A 75 -2.72 -12.35 -2.83
C ILE A 75 -1.73 -13.52 -2.79
N GLN A 76 -1.41 -14.12 -3.94
CA GLN A 76 -0.54 -15.30 -4.00
C GLN A 76 0.94 -14.99 -3.72
N ASN A 77 1.43 -13.79 -4.08
CA ASN A 77 2.87 -13.49 -4.09
C ASN A 77 3.29 -12.48 -3.03
N LEU A 78 2.45 -11.49 -2.73
CA LEU A 78 2.77 -10.46 -1.75
C LEU A 78 2.21 -10.75 -0.37
N GLY A 79 0.98 -11.26 -0.28
CA GLY A 79 0.35 -11.61 1.00
C GLY A 79 1.30 -12.41 1.92
N PRO A 80 1.79 -13.59 1.49
CA PRO A 80 2.70 -14.39 2.30
C PRO A 80 4.01 -13.68 2.67
N ARG A 81 4.49 -12.75 1.82
CA ARG A 81 5.71 -11.99 2.11
C ARG A 81 5.44 -10.93 3.16
N LEU A 82 4.29 -10.27 3.11
CA LEU A 82 3.91 -9.27 4.09
C LEU A 82 3.77 -9.89 5.49
N GLU A 83 3.19 -11.08 5.63
CA GLU A 83 3.08 -11.78 6.93
C GLU A 83 4.43 -12.09 7.57
N THR A 84 5.46 -12.34 6.76
CA THR A 84 6.81 -12.58 7.28
C THR A 84 7.55 -11.29 7.66
N LEU A 85 6.95 -10.13 7.41
CA LEU A 85 7.52 -8.81 7.69
C LEU A 85 6.82 -8.23 8.92
N GLU A 86 7.57 -7.54 9.77
CA GLU A 86 7.10 -7.00 11.07
C GLU A 86 6.20 -5.75 10.91
N ILE A 87 5.33 -5.73 9.90
CA ILE A 87 4.34 -4.67 9.70
C ILE A 87 3.12 -4.97 10.56
N GLU A 88 2.72 -4.01 11.38
CA GLU A 88 1.52 -4.14 12.20
C GLU A 88 0.26 -3.68 11.46
N LYS A 89 0.37 -2.57 10.72
CA LYS A 89 -0.78 -1.95 10.06
C LYS A 89 -0.46 -1.43 8.67
N ILE A 90 -1.39 -1.67 7.74
CA ILE A 90 -1.35 -1.17 6.37
C ILE A 90 -2.56 -0.24 6.14
N ALA A 91 -2.29 1.03 5.83
CA ALA A 91 -3.31 1.96 5.41
C ALA A 91 -3.27 2.16 3.89
N VAL A 92 -4.39 1.93 3.21
CA VAL A 92 -4.52 2.12 1.76
C VAL A 92 -5.34 3.39 1.49
N ILE A 93 -4.76 4.38 0.83
CA ILE A 93 -5.47 5.60 0.45
C ILE A 93 -6.07 5.39 -0.94
N ARG A 94 -7.40 5.48 -1.02
CA ARG A 94 -8.14 5.15 -2.24
C ARG A 94 -7.88 6.14 -3.38
N PRO A 95 -7.85 5.67 -4.64
CA PRO A 95 -7.93 6.53 -5.81
C PRO A 95 -9.17 7.42 -5.83
N HIS A 96 -9.08 8.57 -6.51
CA HIS A 96 -10.23 9.45 -6.74
C HIS A 96 -11.15 8.97 -7.86
N ARG A 97 -10.62 8.23 -8.83
CA ARG A 97 -11.37 7.75 -9.99
C ARG A 97 -12.17 6.51 -9.63
N PHE A 98 -13.40 6.41 -10.13
CA PHE A 98 -14.35 5.35 -9.78
C PHE A 98 -13.80 3.94 -10.04
N LEU A 99 -13.34 3.63 -11.26
CA LEU A 99 -12.85 2.29 -11.59
C LEU A 99 -11.59 1.89 -10.80
N PRO A 100 -10.52 2.71 -10.73
CA PRO A 100 -9.40 2.48 -9.82
C PRO A 100 -9.81 2.29 -8.37
N LYS A 101 -10.74 3.11 -7.86
CA LYS A 101 -11.25 3.02 -6.49
C LYS A 101 -11.88 1.66 -6.22
N VAL A 102 -12.84 1.24 -7.04
CA VAL A 102 -13.53 -0.05 -6.86
C VAL A 102 -12.54 -1.21 -6.94
N SER A 103 -11.65 -1.21 -7.94
CA SER A 103 -10.64 -2.28 -8.04
C SER A 103 -9.70 -2.30 -6.83
N THR A 104 -9.40 -1.14 -6.23
CA THR A 104 -8.56 -1.04 -5.04
C THR A 104 -9.24 -1.60 -3.80
N GLU A 105 -10.50 -1.24 -3.59
CA GLU A 105 -11.30 -1.75 -2.49
C GLU A 105 -11.43 -3.28 -2.57
N GLN A 106 -11.66 -3.82 -3.76
CA GLN A 106 -11.80 -5.27 -3.97
C GLN A 106 -10.54 -6.05 -3.57
N TRP A 107 -9.34 -5.65 -4.02
CA TRP A 107 -8.15 -6.42 -3.66
C TRP A 107 -7.75 -6.24 -2.20
N VAL A 108 -8.08 -5.10 -1.58
CA VAL A 108 -7.87 -4.89 -0.15
C VAL A 108 -8.83 -5.76 0.66
N ASP A 109 -10.09 -5.84 0.27
CA ASP A 109 -11.06 -6.73 0.92
C ASP A 109 -10.59 -8.19 0.82
N ASP A 110 -10.13 -8.64 -0.35
CA ASP A 110 -9.55 -9.97 -0.52
C ASP A 110 -8.34 -10.22 0.38
N LEU A 111 -7.51 -9.19 0.63
CA LEU A 111 -6.38 -9.28 1.55
C LEU A 111 -6.86 -9.42 3.01
N ILE A 112 -7.83 -8.60 3.42
CA ILE A 112 -8.39 -8.59 4.78
C ILE A 112 -9.09 -9.91 5.11
N TYR A 113 -9.81 -10.49 4.15
CA TYR A 113 -10.55 -11.73 4.35
C TYR A 113 -9.74 -12.99 4.02
N HIS A 114 -8.46 -12.85 3.67
CA HIS A 114 -7.61 -14.00 3.42
C HIS A 114 -7.26 -14.69 4.75
N PRO A 115 -7.51 -16.01 4.90
CA PRO A 115 -7.38 -16.70 6.18
C PRO A 115 -5.95 -16.70 6.74
N ASP A 116 -4.96 -16.68 5.84
CA ASP A 116 -3.54 -16.73 6.19
C ASP A 116 -2.92 -15.34 6.41
N LEU A 117 -3.68 -14.25 6.26
CA LEU A 117 -3.17 -12.88 6.46
C LEU A 117 -3.78 -12.28 7.73
N GLN A 118 -2.94 -11.86 8.67
CA GLN A 118 -3.32 -11.32 9.97
C GLN A 118 -2.97 -9.83 10.11
N ILE A 119 -2.34 -9.23 9.10
CA ILE A 119 -1.99 -7.80 9.14
C ILE A 119 -3.25 -6.92 9.07
N GLU A 120 -3.41 -6.04 10.07
CA GLU A 120 -4.49 -5.06 10.09
C GLU A 120 -4.40 -4.14 8.87
N THR A 121 -5.39 -4.21 7.99
CA THR A 121 -5.43 -3.42 6.75
C THR A 121 -6.75 -2.68 6.63
N LEU A 122 -6.71 -1.38 6.29
CA LEU A 122 -7.92 -0.58 6.07
C LEU A 122 -7.76 0.43 4.93
N CYS A 123 -8.87 0.72 4.25
CA CYS A 123 -8.95 1.74 3.21
C CYS A 123 -9.45 3.09 3.74
N PHE A 124 -8.84 4.19 3.28
CA PHE A 124 -9.14 5.57 3.68
C PHE A 124 -9.25 6.51 2.48
N ASP A 125 -9.99 7.61 2.64
CA ASP A 125 -10.08 8.66 1.61
C ASP A 125 -8.98 9.72 1.71
N THR A 126 -8.35 9.83 2.90
CA THR A 126 -7.29 10.81 3.15
C THR A 126 -6.18 10.24 4.01
N GLN A 127 -4.96 10.71 3.75
CA GLN A 127 -3.78 10.32 4.52
C GLN A 127 -3.86 10.77 6.00
N SER A 128 -4.52 11.89 6.29
CA SER A 128 -4.66 12.38 7.67
C SER A 128 -5.47 11.41 8.54
N VAL A 129 -6.59 10.88 8.02
CA VAL A 129 -7.41 9.90 8.76
C VAL A 129 -6.66 8.58 8.92
N ALA A 130 -6.00 8.11 7.85
CA ALA A 130 -5.15 6.93 7.92
C ALA A 130 -4.07 7.04 8.99
N GLN A 131 -3.39 8.20 9.08
CA GLN A 131 -2.37 8.45 10.09
C GLN A 131 -2.93 8.44 11.51
N VAL A 132 -4.12 9.01 11.73
CA VAL A 132 -4.76 8.94 13.05
C VAL A 132 -5.00 7.48 13.45
N TRP A 133 -5.48 6.64 12.54
CA TRP A 133 -5.69 5.22 12.80
C TRP A 133 -4.39 4.45 13.04
N LEU A 134 -3.36 4.67 12.21
CA LEU A 134 -2.05 4.02 12.36
C LEU A 134 -1.40 4.33 13.71
N TYR A 135 -1.53 5.56 14.20
CA TYR A 135 -0.85 6.02 15.41
C TYR A 135 -1.75 6.03 16.65
N HIS A 136 -3.01 5.58 16.54
CA HIS A 136 -3.96 5.64 17.65
C HIS A 136 -3.46 4.88 18.88
N ASP A 137 -2.79 3.75 18.69
CA ASP A 137 -2.28 2.92 19.79
C ASP A 137 -0.96 3.44 20.40
N ILE A 138 -0.28 4.38 19.73
CA ILE A 138 0.93 5.03 20.25
C ILE A 138 0.57 6.08 21.32
N ILE A 139 -0.68 6.57 21.33
CA ILE A 139 -1.13 7.65 22.24
C ILE A 139 -1.59 7.06 23.61
N LYS A 140 -1.54 5.74 23.79
CA LYS A 140 -1.97 5.07 25.04
C LYS A 140 -0.85 4.86 26.07
N GLU A 141 0.36 5.35 25.82
CA GLU A 141 1.47 5.40 26.79
C GLU A 141 1.74 6.85 27.24
#